data_AF-A0A0A0B097-F1
#
_entry.id   AF-A0A0A0B097-F1
#
_cell.length_a   1.000
_cell.length_b   1.000
_cell.length_c   1.000
_cell.angle_alpha   90.00
_cell.angle_beta   90.00
_cell.angle_gamma   90.00
#
_symmetry.space_group_name_H-M   'P 1'
#
loop_
_entity.id
_entity.type
_entity.pdbx_description
1 polymer ?
#
loop_
_entity_poly.entity_id
_entity_poly.type
_entity_poly.pdbx_seq_one_letter_code
_entity_poly.pdbx_strand_id
1 'polypeptide(L)' 'QLFNSQLITVNFLVNDLHFYLEINKFSRLADSVEALAAHNVQSEKEVAFLKRKAAIISKLFLNSDIPPKLRVRCWD' A
#
# COMPACT_ATOMS: atom_id res chain seq x y z
N GLN A 1 -3.35 23.92 25.06
CA GLN A 1 -2.96 22.50 25.25
C GLN A 1 -2.96 21.83 23.86
N LEU A 2 -1.79 21.63 23.26
CA LEU A 2 -1.56 21.26 21.84
C LEU A 2 -1.19 19.78 21.62
N PHE A 3 -1.03 19.01 22.70
CA PHE A 3 -0.47 17.66 22.65
C PHE A 3 -1.33 16.67 21.82
N ASN A 4 -2.66 16.74 21.91
CA ASN A 4 -3.54 15.82 21.19
C ASN A 4 -3.51 16.07 19.67
N SER A 5 -3.52 17.32 19.23
CA SER A 5 -3.45 17.66 17.80
C SER A 5 -2.10 17.27 17.17
N GLN A 6 -1.01 17.39 17.93
CA GLN A 6 0.32 17.01 17.47
C GLN A 6 0.45 15.48 17.36
N LEU A 7 -0.03 14.72 18.35
CA LEU A 7 -0.07 13.25 18.32
C LEU A 7 -0.90 12.71 17.14
N ILE A 8 -2.09 13.30 16.93
CA ILE A 8 -2.96 12.94 15.80
C ILE A 8 -2.24 13.19 14.47
N THR A 9 -1.55 14.33 14.32
CA THR A 9 -0.80 14.69 13.10
C THR A 9 0.38 13.74 12.85
N VAL A 10 1.13 13.37 13.89
CA VAL A 10 2.22 12.39 13.79
C VAL A 10 1.70 11.02 13.35
N ASN A 11 0.57 10.55 13.91
CA ASN A 11 -0.04 9.28 13.51
C ASN A 11 -0.46 9.26 12.03
N PHE A 12 -1.01 10.36 11.51
CA PHE A 12 -1.33 10.48 10.09
C PHE A 12 -0.09 10.43 9.19
N LEU A 13 0.96 11.19 9.54
CA LEU A 13 2.21 11.22 8.75
C LEU A 13 2.88 9.84 8.71
N VAL A 14 2.92 9.14 9.85
CA VAL A 14 3.48 7.78 9.92
C VAL A 14 2.68 6.82 9.06
N ASN A 15 1.34 6.92 9.08
CA ASN A 15 0.47 6.07 8.27
C ASN A 15 0.64 6.32 6.77
N ASP A 16 0.69 7.59 6.35
CA ASP A 16 0.89 7.97 4.95
C ASP A 16 2.27 7.50 4.43
N LEU A 17 3.32 7.66 5.23
CA LEU A 17 4.67 7.17 4.89
C LEU A 17 4.70 5.65 4.77
N HIS A 18 4.06 4.93 5.70
CA HIS A 18 4.02 3.48 5.68
C HIS A 18 3.29 2.95 4.44
N PHE A 19 2.17 3.57 4.08
CA PHE A 19 1.47 3.27 2.83
C PHE A 19 2.34 3.49 1.59
N TYR A 20 3.03 4.65 1.52
CA TYR A 20 3.93 4.94 0.40
C TYR A 20 5.02 3.88 0.24
N LEU A 21 5.66 3.48 1.34
CA LEU A 21 6.70 2.45 1.32
C LEU A 21 6.15 1.08 0.87
N GLU A 22 4.96 0.71 1.31
CA GLU A 22 4.34 -0.56 0.89
C GLU A 22 3.91 -0.56 -0.57
N ILE A 23 3.37 0.55 -1.08
CA ILE A 23 3.07 0.70 -2.52
C ILE A 23 4.35 0.66 -3.35
N ASN A 24 5.41 1.37 -2.94
CA ASN A 24 6.69 1.34 -3.67
C ASN A 24 7.27 -0.09 -3.76
N LYS A 25 7.25 -0.84 -2.65
CA LYS A 25 7.66 -2.26 -2.65
C LYS A 25 6.75 -3.12 -3.52
N PHE A 26 5.44 -2.89 -3.47
CA PHE A 26 4.47 -3.62 -4.28
C PHE A 26 4.70 -3.39 -5.78
N SER A 27 4.88 -2.14 -6.21
CA SER A 27 5.16 -1.79 -7.61
C SER A 27 6.40 -2.51 -8.13
N ARG A 28 7.51 -2.47 -7.40
CA ARG A 28 8.75 -3.18 -7.80
C ARG A 28 8.57 -4.70 -7.94
N LEU A 29 7.72 -5.31 -7.11
CA LEU A 29 7.38 -6.73 -7.23
C LEU A 29 6.51 -6.98 -8.46
N ALA A 30 5.53 -6.12 -8.73
CA ALA A 30 4.67 -6.22 -9.91
C ALA A 30 5.50 -6.12 -11.20
N ASP A 31 6.40 -5.14 -11.28
CA ASP A 31 7.31 -4.96 -12.42
C ASP A 31 8.18 -6.21 -12.66
N SER A 32 8.67 -6.83 -11.57
CA SER A 32 9.47 -8.06 -11.66
C SER A 32 8.66 -9.25 -12.17
N VAL A 33 7.40 -9.40 -11.76
CA VAL A 33 6.52 -10.47 -12.22
C VAL A 33 6.12 -10.24 -13.68
N GLU A 34 5.87 -9.00 -14.08
CA GLU A 34 5.61 -8.63 -15.47
C GLU A 34 6.78 -8.96 -16.38
N ALA A 35 8.00 -8.59 -15.98
CA ALA A 35 9.22 -8.93 -16.71
C ALA A 35 9.41 -10.46 -16.84
N LEU A 36 9.12 -11.21 -15.78
CA LEU A 36 9.23 -12.67 -15.78
C LEU A 36 8.16 -13.34 -16.68
N ALA A 37 6.94 -12.81 -16.68
CA ALA A 37 5.86 -13.25 -17.55
C ALA A 37 6.18 -13.03 -19.04
N ALA A 38 6.87 -11.94 -19.39
CA ALA A 38 7.34 -11.68 -20.76
C ALA A 38 8.33 -12.74 -21.28
N HIS A 39 8.95 -13.52 -20.37
CA HIS A 39 9.86 -14.62 -20.69
C HIS A 39 9.19 -16.00 -20.64
N ASN A 40 7.85 -16.09 -20.69
CA ASN A 40 7.06 -17.33 -20.66
C ASN A 40 7.30 -18.22 -19.42
N VAL A 41 7.75 -17.63 -18.31
CA VAL A 41 7.82 -18.33 -17.02
C VAL A 41 6.43 -18.34 -16.39
N GLN A 42 6.06 -19.46 -15.77
CA GLN A 42 4.72 -19.70 -15.23
C GLN A 42 4.37 -18.73 -14.09
N SER A 43 3.66 -17.64 -14.41
CA SER A 43 3.44 -16.48 -13.52
C SER A 43 2.12 -16.50 -12.74
N GLU A 44 1.22 -17.48 -12.96
CA GLU A 44 -0.13 -17.49 -12.38
C GLU A 44 -0.13 -17.43 -10.83
N LYS A 45 0.78 -18.17 -10.19
CA LYS A 45 0.92 -18.15 -8.71
C LYS A 45 1.39 -16.79 -8.21
N GLU A 46 2.27 -16.14 -8.93
CA GLU A 46 2.83 -14.81 -8.59
C GLU A 46 1.77 -13.72 -8.79
N VAL A 47 1.01 -13.79 -9.87
CA VAL A 47 -0.14 -12.91 -10.12
C VAL A 47 -1.20 -13.06 -9.02
N ALA A 48 -1.52 -14.31 -8.62
CA ALA A 48 -2.45 -14.55 -7.52
C ALA A 48 -1.94 -13.98 -6.19
N PHE A 49 -0.63 -14.08 -5.93
CA PHE A 49 0.02 -13.48 -4.78
C PHE A 49 -0.09 -11.94 -4.80
N LEU A 50 0.20 -11.30 -5.94
CA LEU A 50 0.07 -9.84 -6.10
C LEU A 50 -1.37 -9.38 -5.86
N LYS A 51 -2.37 -10.08 -6.40
CA LYS A 51 -3.79 -9.77 -6.15
C LYS A 51 -4.15 -9.82 -4.67
N ARG A 52 -3.70 -10.85 -3.94
CA ARG A 52 -3.93 -10.96 -2.49
C ARG A 52 -3.23 -9.82 -1.73
N LYS A 53 -1.99 -9.48 -2.10
CA LYS A 53 -1.25 -8.38 -1.46
C LYS A 53 -1.92 -7.03 -1.70
N ALA A 54 -2.38 -6.76 -2.92
CA ALA A 54 -3.13 -5.54 -3.26
C ALA A 54 -4.41 -5.40 -2.43
N ALA A 55 -5.17 -6.50 -2.26
CA ALA A 55 -6.37 -6.50 -1.44
C ALA A 55 -6.07 -6.18 0.04
N ILE A 56 -4.97 -6.71 0.59
CA ILE A 56 -4.54 -6.42 1.96
C ILE A 56 -4.14 -4.94 2.12
N ILE A 57 -3.33 -4.41 1.21
CA ILE A 57 -2.93 -2.98 1.22
C ILE A 57 -4.18 -2.09 1.15
N SER A 58 -5.11 -2.42 0.26
CA SER A 58 -6.38 -1.70 0.14
C SER A 58 -7.17 -1.72 1.45
N LYS A 59 -7.32 -2.88 2.09
CA LYS A 59 -8.05 -2.99 3.36
C LYS A 59 -7.36 -2.23 4.51
N LEU A 60 -6.03 -2.25 4.57
CA LEU A 60 -5.29 -1.64 5.68
C LEU A 60 -5.18 -0.11 5.58
N PHE A 61 -5.09 0.44 4.37
CA PHE A 61 -4.78 1.87 4.22
C PHE A 61 -5.88 2.67 3.53
N LEU A 62 -6.49 2.13 2.48
CA LEU A 62 -7.48 2.85 1.67
C LEU A 62 -8.90 2.70 2.22
N ASN A 63 -9.27 1.48 2.59
CA ASN A 63 -10.60 1.11 3.09
C ASN A 63 -10.58 0.74 4.58
N SER A 64 -9.64 1.30 5.34
CA SER A 64 -9.53 0.98 6.77
C SER A 64 -10.77 1.44 7.55
N ASP A 65 -11.31 0.53 8.35
CA ASP A 65 -12.37 0.82 9.32
C ASP A 65 -11.85 1.54 10.57
N ILE A 66 -10.52 1.56 10.77
CA ILE A 66 -9.87 2.08 11.97
C ILE A 66 -8.96 3.27 11.60
N PRO A 67 -9.03 4.41 12.31
CA PRO A 67 -8.14 5.55 12.07
C PRO A 67 -6.69 5.28 12.53
N PRO A 68 -5.69 6.01 11.99
CA PRO A 68 -5.83 7.08 10.99
C PRO A 68 -6.03 6.55 9.56
N LYS A 69 -6.99 7.14 8.83
CA LYS A 69 -7.14 6.92 7.39
C LYS A 69 -6.12 7.76 6.63
N LEU A 70 -5.73 7.33 5.42
CA LEU A 70 -4.86 8.11 4.55
C LEU A 70 -5.43 9.52 4.33
N ARG A 71 -4.59 10.54 4.53
CA ARG A 71 -5.01 11.95 4.32
C ARG A 71 -4.76 12.42 2.90
N VAL A 72 -3.73 11.89 2.26
CA VAL A 72 -3.45 12.15 0.84
C VAL A 72 -4.34 11.22 0.01
N ARG A 73 -5.38 11.77 -0.61
CA ARG A 73 -6.17 11.06 -1.62
C ARG A 73 -5.34 11.01 -2.90
N CYS A 74 -4.91 9.82 -3.32
CA CYS A 74 -4.12 9.63 -4.54
C CYS A 74 -4.96 9.67 -5.84
N TRP A 75 -6.20 10.18 -5.79
CA TRP A 75 -7.16 10.16 -6.90
C TRP A 75 -7.84 11.52 -7.15
N ASP A 76 -7.38 12.60 -6.52
CA ASP A 76 -7.81 13.98 -6.84
C ASP A 76 -6.79 14.66 -7.77
#